data_AF-A0A101JSE8-F1
#
_entry.id   AF-A0A101JSE8-F1
#
_cell.length_a   1.000
_cell.length_b   1.000
_cell.length_c   1.000
_cell.angle_alpha   90.00
_cell.angle_beta   90.00
_cell.angle_gamma   90.00
#
_symmetry.space_group_name_H-M   'P 1'
#
loop_
_entity.id
_entity.type
_entity.pdbx_description
1 polymer ?
#
loop_
_entity_poly.entity_id
_entity_poly.type
_entity_poly.pdbx_seq_one_letter_code
_entity_poly.pdbx_strand_id
1 'polypeptide(L)'
;MTHSTARRNVLRGTVAAAALAATAAAPTGAAQATPAGTAPADAKGRSGPTIGILIFDGYSMLDPTGPAEVLSRIPDATVMMIAEQRGPVRTDTGDVALIAERSLAEVGHLDVLLVSGGGYRGMDEALENRTILNFIRETHRHTRWTTSVCSGGLLLAAAGLLKGRKAAVHWLAAEQLQKRFGVTYSPQRYVHSGKIITSAGVSAGVDMSLYLASLIAGEDTARAIQLAIEYDPQPPFDSGNAAEASDELKRRAAELLSASEV
;
A
#
# COMPACT_ATOMS: atom_id res chain seq x y z
N MET A 1 -11.67 -53.98 11.17
CA MET A 1 -13.11 -53.73 10.96
C MET A 1 -13.50 -52.49 11.73
N THR A 2 -13.70 -51.39 10.99
CA THR A 2 -14.47 -50.16 11.26
C THR A 2 -14.75 -49.73 12.72
N HIS A 3 -14.13 -48.63 13.14
CA HIS A 3 -14.72 -47.70 14.12
C HIS A 3 -15.34 -46.51 13.39
N SER A 4 -16.67 -46.36 13.51
CA SER A 4 -17.46 -45.27 12.95
C SER A 4 -17.92 -44.33 14.07
N THR A 5 -17.66 -43.04 13.83
CA THR A 5 -18.08 -41.82 14.54
C THR A 5 -19.58 -41.68 14.77
N ALA A 6 -19.98 -41.06 15.89
CA ALA A 6 -20.87 -39.89 15.93
C ALA A 6 -21.16 -39.42 17.38
N ARG A 7 -20.82 -38.17 17.69
CA ARG A 7 -21.45 -37.39 18.77
C ARG A 7 -22.02 -36.11 18.15
N ARG A 8 -23.35 -35.95 18.18
CA ARG A 8 -24.05 -34.69 17.95
C ARG A 8 -24.95 -34.44 19.15
N ASN A 9 -24.60 -33.45 19.97
CA ASN A 9 -25.48 -32.89 20.98
C ASN A 9 -26.20 -31.67 20.37
N VAL A 10 -27.52 -31.73 20.38
CA VAL A 10 -28.45 -30.65 20.02
C VAL A 10 -28.79 -29.90 21.31
N LEU A 11 -28.49 -28.61 21.39
CA LEU A 11 -29.06 -27.73 22.42
C LEU A 11 -30.31 -27.03 21.89
N ARG A 12 -31.40 -27.21 22.63
CA ARG A 12 -32.66 -26.48 22.53
C ARG A 12 -32.47 -25.06 23.09
N GLY A 13 -32.92 -24.05 22.35
CA GLY A 13 -33.07 -22.67 22.82
C GLY A 13 -34.48 -22.19 22.51
N THR A 14 -35.17 -21.72 23.53
CA THR A 14 -36.59 -21.40 23.63
C THR A 14 -37.00 -20.10 22.94
N VAL A 15 -38.23 -20.08 22.42
CA VAL A 15 -38.93 -18.94 21.81
C VAL A 15 -39.42 -17.97 22.90
N ALA A 16 -39.15 -16.68 22.71
CA ALA A 16 -39.87 -15.60 23.40
C ALA A 16 -40.32 -14.57 22.35
N ALA A 17 -41.64 -14.45 22.20
CA ALA A 17 -42.29 -13.46 21.37
C ALA A 17 -42.51 -12.17 22.18
N ALA A 18 -42.18 -11.02 21.58
CA ALA A 18 -42.63 -9.72 22.04
C ALA A 18 -43.07 -8.89 20.84
N ALA A 19 -44.33 -8.47 20.86
CA ALA A 19 -44.97 -7.62 19.87
C ALA A 19 -44.62 -6.15 20.10
N LEU A 20 -44.54 -5.36 19.03
CA LEU A 20 -44.71 -3.90 19.09
C LEU A 20 -45.33 -3.38 17.80
N ALA A 21 -46.33 -2.51 18.00
CA ALA A 21 -47.16 -1.89 16.99
C ALA A 21 -46.51 -0.63 16.36
N ALA A 22 -47.00 -0.31 15.16
CA ALA A 22 -47.00 0.98 14.44
C ALA A 22 -47.14 2.22 15.37
N THR A 23 -46.73 3.46 15.07
CA THR A 23 -46.38 4.25 13.86
C THR A 23 -45.92 5.62 14.38
N ALA A 24 -45.00 6.32 13.71
CA ALA A 24 -45.05 7.80 13.50
C ALA A 24 -43.79 8.29 12.77
N ALA A 25 -43.99 9.10 11.74
CA ALA A 25 -42.97 9.82 11.00
C ALA A 25 -42.59 11.13 11.69
N ALA A 26 -41.30 11.53 11.61
CA ALA A 26 -40.79 12.91 11.55
C ALA A 26 -39.24 12.88 11.39
N PRO A 27 -38.58 14.00 11.06
CA PRO A 27 -38.53 14.67 9.77
C PRO A 27 -37.14 14.54 9.12
N THR A 28 -37.05 14.91 7.84
CA THR A 28 -35.80 15.14 7.11
C THR A 28 -34.98 16.24 7.77
N GLY A 29 -33.97 15.86 8.54
CA GLY A 29 -32.93 16.75 9.06
C GLY A 29 -31.90 17.03 7.97
N ALA A 30 -31.81 18.28 7.55
CA ALA A 30 -30.72 18.78 6.72
C ALA A 30 -29.37 18.42 7.36
N ALA A 31 -28.55 17.64 6.64
CA ALA A 31 -27.17 17.42 7.00
C ALA A 31 -26.44 18.77 6.96
N GLN A 32 -26.18 19.33 8.14
CA GLN A 32 -25.28 20.46 8.30
C GLN A 32 -23.89 20.00 7.86
N ALA A 33 -23.43 20.56 6.73
CA ALA A 33 -22.06 20.42 6.29
C ALA A 33 -21.13 20.93 7.40
N THR A 34 -20.34 20.02 7.97
CA THR A 34 -19.23 20.39 8.85
C THR A 34 -18.24 21.22 8.04
N PRO A 35 -17.81 22.40 8.50
CA PRO A 35 -16.81 23.17 7.77
C PRO A 35 -15.51 22.37 7.70
N ALA A 36 -14.91 22.37 6.52
CA ALA A 36 -13.63 21.76 6.22
C ALA A 36 -12.63 22.08 7.34
N GLY A 37 -12.18 21.03 8.03
CA GLY A 37 -11.17 21.12 9.08
C GLY A 37 -9.95 21.85 8.55
N THR A 38 -9.63 22.94 9.23
CA THR A 38 -8.41 23.73 9.11
C THR A 38 -7.20 22.80 8.99
N ALA A 39 -6.36 23.06 8.00
CA ALA A 39 -5.05 22.40 7.88
C ALA A 39 -4.32 22.51 9.23
N PRO A 40 -3.63 21.45 9.72
CA PRO A 40 -2.84 21.59 10.93
C PRO A 40 -1.79 22.67 10.73
N ALA A 41 -1.73 23.56 11.71
CA ALA A 41 -0.74 24.62 11.81
C ALA A 41 0.69 24.05 11.70
N ASP A 42 1.48 24.71 10.85
CA ASP A 42 2.94 24.84 10.84
C ASP A 42 3.81 23.61 11.14
N ALA A 43 4.55 23.20 10.10
CA ALA A 43 5.70 22.29 10.11
C ALA A 43 6.93 22.79 10.93
N LYS A 44 6.76 23.77 11.82
CA LYS A 44 7.83 24.28 12.69
C LYS A 44 7.66 23.69 14.10
N GLY A 45 8.30 22.55 14.33
CA GLY A 45 8.36 21.91 15.66
C GLY A 45 8.35 20.39 15.65
N ARG A 46 8.18 19.73 14.50
CA ARG A 46 8.22 18.26 14.41
C ARG A 46 9.66 17.78 14.21
N SER A 47 10.13 16.92 15.10
CA SER A 47 11.47 16.30 15.05
C SER A 47 11.56 15.12 14.08
N GLY A 48 10.46 14.41 13.82
CA GLY A 48 10.41 13.22 12.97
C GLY A 48 9.84 13.44 11.56
N PRO A 49 9.99 12.44 10.67
CA PRO A 49 9.65 12.59 9.25
C PRO A 49 8.13 12.67 9.01
N THR A 50 7.73 13.42 7.99
CA THR A 50 6.37 13.35 7.41
C THR A 50 6.37 12.42 6.20
N ILE A 51 5.53 11.40 6.24
CA ILE A 51 5.51 10.27 5.32
C ILE A 51 4.13 10.20 4.66
N GLY A 52 4.09 10.42 3.34
CA GLY A 52 2.89 10.27 2.53
C GLY A 52 2.94 8.95 1.76
N ILE A 53 1.92 8.12 1.95
CA ILE A 53 1.74 6.84 1.26
C ILE A 53 0.63 7.02 0.23
N LEU A 54 1.01 7.08 -1.03
CA LEU A 54 0.10 7.26 -2.15
C LEU A 54 -0.65 5.97 -2.45
N ILE A 55 -1.96 6.04 -2.34
CA ILE A 55 -2.92 5.02 -2.78
C ILE A 55 -3.81 5.62 -3.88
N PHE A 56 -4.38 4.76 -4.71
CA PHE A 56 -5.28 5.09 -5.80
C PHE A 56 -6.26 3.93 -5.97
N ASP A 57 -7.38 4.16 -6.65
CA ASP A 57 -8.39 3.09 -6.80
C ASP A 57 -7.79 1.86 -7.50
N GLY A 58 -7.95 0.69 -6.90
CA GLY A 58 -7.33 -0.54 -7.38
C GLY A 58 -5.87 -0.75 -6.94
N TYR A 59 -5.41 -0.10 -5.85
CA TYR A 59 -4.12 -0.40 -5.23
C TYR A 59 -4.09 -1.80 -4.57
N SER A 60 -2.92 -2.38 -4.40
CA SER A 60 -2.78 -3.69 -3.74
C SER A 60 -2.65 -3.52 -2.22
N MET A 61 -3.47 -4.21 -1.43
CA MET A 61 -3.68 -3.90 0.00
C MET A 61 -2.40 -3.84 0.85
N LEU A 62 -1.46 -4.77 0.64
CA LEU A 62 -0.25 -4.85 1.47
C LEU A 62 0.80 -3.78 1.10
N ASP A 63 0.75 -3.25 -0.11
CA ASP A 63 1.70 -2.26 -0.61
C ASP A 63 1.76 -0.99 0.24
N PRO A 64 0.64 -0.37 0.66
CA PRO A 64 0.68 0.74 1.60
C PRO A 64 0.76 0.27 3.05
N THR A 65 0.05 -0.81 3.42
CA THR A 65 -0.15 -1.17 4.83
C THR A 65 1.08 -1.79 5.47
N GLY A 66 1.83 -2.62 4.74
CA GLY A 66 3.09 -3.20 5.23
C GLY A 66 4.13 -2.12 5.57
N PRO A 67 4.44 -1.20 4.64
CA PRO A 67 5.26 -0.04 4.94
C PRO A 67 4.72 0.85 6.05
N ALA A 68 3.41 1.13 6.09
CA ALA A 68 2.81 1.95 7.13
C ALA A 68 3.04 1.37 8.54
N GLU A 69 2.93 0.05 8.69
CA GLU A 69 3.19 -0.65 9.95
C GLU A 69 4.63 -0.44 10.43
N VAL A 70 5.62 -0.47 9.53
CA VAL A 70 7.03 -0.23 9.88
C VAL A 70 7.31 1.26 10.13
N LEU A 71 6.95 2.12 9.17
CA LEU A 71 7.35 3.53 9.15
C LEU A 71 6.68 4.36 10.24
N SER A 72 5.51 3.94 10.73
CA SER A 72 4.83 4.61 11.85
C SER A 72 5.52 4.41 13.21
N ARG A 73 6.50 3.51 13.32
CA ARG A 73 7.27 3.24 14.55
C ARG A 73 8.61 4.01 14.56
N ILE A 74 8.93 4.74 13.50
CA ILE A 74 10.04 5.69 13.50
C ILE A 74 9.72 6.82 14.51
N PRO A 75 10.65 7.20 15.40
CA PRO A 75 10.41 8.26 16.38
C PRO A 75 9.89 9.56 15.74
N ASP A 76 8.82 10.10 16.32
CA ASP A 76 8.14 11.34 15.91
C ASP A 76 7.62 11.37 14.45
N ALA A 77 7.55 10.21 13.78
CA ALA A 77 7.03 10.12 12.42
C ALA A 77 5.53 10.40 12.37
N THR A 78 5.09 10.97 11.25
CA THR A 78 3.66 11.00 10.89
C THR A 78 3.50 10.32 9.55
N VAL A 79 2.65 9.30 9.53
CA VAL A 79 2.30 8.54 8.33
C VAL A 79 0.86 8.89 7.96
N MET A 80 0.60 9.15 6.68
CA MET A 80 -0.74 9.38 6.17
C MET A 80 -0.93 8.72 4.81
N MET A 81 -2.12 8.17 4.59
CA MET A 81 -2.57 7.74 3.27
C MET A 81 -3.01 8.98 2.49
N ILE A 82 -2.54 9.08 1.26
CA ILE A 82 -2.86 10.19 0.36
C ILE A 82 -3.39 9.61 -0.94
N ALA A 83 -4.36 10.27 -1.54
CA ALA A 83 -4.92 9.89 -2.83
C ALA A 83 -5.35 11.14 -3.60
N GLU A 84 -5.78 10.99 -4.86
CA GLU A 84 -6.25 12.14 -5.65
C GLU A 84 -7.35 12.93 -4.93
N GLN A 85 -8.26 12.24 -4.25
CA GLN A 85 -9.30 12.82 -3.39
C GLN A 85 -9.25 12.21 -1.98
N ARG A 86 -9.75 12.95 -0.98
CA ARG A 86 -9.96 12.40 0.36
C ARG A 86 -11.05 11.34 0.35
N GLY A 87 -10.99 10.42 1.30
CA GLY A 87 -12.05 9.45 1.57
C GLY A 87 -11.65 8.01 1.24
N PRO A 88 -12.64 7.09 1.17
CA PRO A 88 -12.36 5.68 0.95
C PRO A 88 -11.80 5.42 -0.45
N VAL A 89 -10.71 4.66 -0.51
CA VAL A 89 -10.07 4.18 -1.73
C VAL A 89 -10.02 2.65 -1.65
N ARG A 90 -10.51 1.97 -2.70
CA ARG A 90 -10.70 0.52 -2.70
C ARG A 90 -9.47 -0.21 -3.24
N THR A 91 -9.25 -1.42 -2.73
CA THR A 91 -8.19 -2.31 -3.21
C THR A 91 -8.50 -2.84 -4.62
N ASP A 92 -7.50 -3.41 -5.28
CA ASP A 92 -7.61 -4.17 -6.53
C ASP A 92 -8.69 -5.26 -6.51
N THR A 93 -8.92 -5.90 -5.36
CA THR A 93 -10.00 -6.88 -5.17
C THR A 93 -11.36 -6.27 -4.80
N GLY A 94 -11.43 -4.96 -4.51
CA GLY A 94 -12.65 -4.27 -4.08
C GLY A 94 -13.13 -4.58 -2.65
N ASP A 95 -12.64 -5.64 -2.00
CA ASP A 95 -13.13 -6.12 -0.70
C ASP A 95 -12.90 -5.13 0.44
N VAL A 96 -11.76 -4.43 0.40
CA VAL A 96 -11.30 -3.55 1.48
C VAL A 96 -11.12 -2.13 0.95
N ALA A 97 -11.35 -1.14 1.82
CA ALA A 97 -10.98 0.25 1.55
C ALA A 97 -10.12 0.80 2.68
N LEU A 98 -9.15 1.63 2.31
CA LEU A 98 -8.44 2.51 3.23
C LEU A 98 -8.97 3.93 3.06
N ILE A 99 -8.89 4.73 4.12
CA ILE A 99 -9.26 6.15 4.04
C ILE A 99 -8.01 6.95 3.69
N ALA A 100 -8.03 7.65 2.56
CA ALA A 100 -7.07 8.71 2.27
C ALA A 100 -7.37 9.92 3.16
N GLU A 101 -6.52 10.21 4.14
CA GLU A 101 -6.71 11.32 5.08
C GLU A 101 -6.46 12.69 4.44
N ARG A 102 -5.74 12.73 3.31
CA ARG A 102 -5.49 13.95 2.53
C ARG A 102 -5.63 13.68 1.03
N SER A 103 -6.13 14.67 0.30
CA SER A 103 -6.01 14.70 -1.15
C SER A 103 -4.62 15.19 -1.56
N LEU A 104 -4.17 14.87 -2.78
CA LEU A 104 -2.86 15.32 -3.28
C LEU A 104 -2.73 16.86 -3.27
N ALA A 105 -3.83 17.59 -3.47
CA ALA A 105 -3.84 19.05 -3.46
C ALA A 105 -3.65 19.66 -2.05
N GLU A 106 -3.87 18.88 -0.99
CA GLU A 106 -3.75 19.34 0.40
C GLU A 106 -2.42 18.93 1.03
N VAL A 107 -1.66 18.07 0.37
CA VAL A 107 -0.36 17.64 0.85
C VAL A 107 0.64 18.78 0.68
N GLY A 108 1.19 19.24 1.80
CA GLY A 108 2.29 20.19 1.83
C GLY A 108 3.64 19.50 1.64
N HIS A 109 4.51 19.62 2.64
CA HIS A 109 5.84 19.00 2.63
C HIS A 109 5.80 17.53 3.04
N LEU A 110 6.52 16.68 2.30
CA LEU A 110 6.79 15.28 2.66
C LEU A 110 8.30 15.05 2.71
N ASP A 111 8.78 14.40 3.77
CA ASP A 111 10.15 13.90 3.83
C ASP A 111 10.28 12.58 3.06
N VAL A 112 9.24 11.75 3.12
CA VAL A 112 9.15 10.47 2.41
C VAL A 112 7.86 10.41 1.61
N LEU A 113 7.99 10.12 0.32
CA LEU A 113 6.88 9.67 -0.52
C LEU A 113 7.02 8.17 -0.75
N LEU A 114 5.95 7.41 -0.54
CA LEU A 114 5.86 6.01 -0.92
C LEU A 114 4.71 5.82 -1.91
N VAL A 115 5.01 5.28 -3.09
CA VAL A 115 4.03 5.03 -4.15
C VAL A 115 3.67 3.54 -4.17
N SER A 116 2.43 3.23 -3.81
CA SER A 116 1.90 1.86 -3.84
C SER A 116 1.79 1.37 -5.28
N GLY A 117 1.79 0.05 -5.47
CA GLY A 117 1.31 -0.60 -6.67
C GLY A 117 -0.17 -0.94 -6.58
N GLY A 118 -0.64 -1.62 -7.61
CA GLY A 118 -2.03 -2.05 -7.77
C GLY A 118 -2.17 -3.17 -8.78
N GLY A 119 -3.41 -3.64 -8.91
CA GLY A 119 -3.84 -4.58 -9.93
C GLY A 119 -3.82 -3.96 -11.33
N TYR A 120 -4.05 -4.75 -12.37
CA TYR A 120 -3.94 -4.32 -13.77
C TYR A 120 -4.78 -3.08 -14.06
N ARG A 121 -6.06 -3.10 -13.69
CA ARG A 121 -7.00 -1.98 -13.98
C ARG A 121 -6.60 -0.68 -13.29
N GLY A 122 -6.41 -0.74 -11.97
CA GLY A 122 -6.01 0.45 -11.19
C GLY A 122 -4.67 1.01 -11.65
N MET A 123 -3.73 0.14 -12.04
CA MET A 123 -2.44 0.58 -12.58
C MET A 123 -2.53 1.25 -13.94
N ASP A 124 -3.33 0.73 -14.86
CA ASP A 124 -3.50 1.32 -16.19
C ASP A 124 -4.07 2.75 -16.08
N GLU A 125 -5.11 2.93 -15.26
CA GLU A 125 -5.69 4.26 -15.01
C GLU A 125 -4.69 5.20 -14.32
N ALA A 126 -3.97 4.72 -13.29
CA ALA A 126 -2.98 5.52 -12.58
C ALA A 126 -1.80 5.94 -13.48
N LEU A 127 -1.41 5.11 -14.45
CA LEU A 127 -0.35 5.41 -15.41
C LEU A 127 -0.74 6.48 -16.45
N GLU A 128 -2.04 6.71 -16.65
CA GLU A 128 -2.57 7.76 -17.52
C GLU A 128 -2.98 9.03 -16.74
N ASN A 129 -3.10 8.91 -15.41
CA ASN A 129 -3.52 9.99 -14.54
C ASN A 129 -2.43 11.06 -14.36
N ARG A 130 -2.59 12.18 -15.08
CA ARG A 130 -1.66 13.32 -15.01
C ARG A 130 -1.58 13.97 -13.63
N THR A 131 -2.66 13.95 -12.84
CA THR A 131 -2.66 14.51 -11.48
C THR A 131 -1.67 13.73 -10.61
N ILE A 132 -1.78 12.40 -10.59
CA ILE A 132 -0.88 11.50 -9.86
C ILE A 132 0.56 11.67 -10.33
N LEU A 133 0.81 11.59 -11.64
CA LEU A 133 2.16 11.65 -12.19
C LEU A 133 2.85 12.99 -11.94
N ASN A 134 2.11 14.10 -12.03
CA ASN A 134 2.65 15.42 -11.73
C ASN A 134 2.93 15.58 -10.24
N PHE A 135 2.03 15.12 -9.37
CA PHE A 135 2.25 15.12 -7.93
C PHE A 135 3.54 14.37 -7.57
N ILE A 136 3.70 13.13 -8.04
CA ILE A 136 4.91 12.33 -7.80
C ILE A 136 6.18 13.09 -8.21
N ARG A 137 6.17 13.71 -9.40
CA ARG A 137 7.32 14.44 -9.93
C ARG A 137 7.68 15.66 -9.09
N GLU A 138 6.68 16.46 -8.71
CA GLU A 138 6.90 17.68 -7.94
C GLU A 138 7.28 17.37 -6.49
N THR A 139 6.57 16.45 -5.83
CA THR A 139 6.91 15.98 -4.48
C THR A 139 8.32 15.40 -4.42
N HIS A 140 8.73 14.61 -5.43
CA HIS A 140 10.08 14.07 -5.50
C HIS A 140 11.16 15.14 -5.45
N ARG A 141 10.94 16.37 -5.93
CA ARG A 141 11.96 17.43 -5.87
C ARG A 141 12.34 17.79 -4.43
N HIS A 142 11.39 17.68 -3.52
CA HIS A 142 11.51 18.17 -2.13
C HIS A 142 11.65 17.07 -1.09
N THR A 143 11.28 15.82 -1.40
CA THR A 143 11.47 14.70 -0.49
C THR A 143 12.94 14.39 -0.24
N ARG A 144 13.22 13.87 0.96
CA ARG A 144 14.46 13.19 1.31
C ARG A 144 14.52 11.79 0.70
N TRP A 145 13.37 11.11 0.61
CA TRP A 145 13.23 9.80 0.01
C TRP A 145 11.98 9.69 -0.86
N THR A 146 12.10 9.10 -2.04
CA THR A 146 10.97 8.69 -2.87
C THR A 146 11.03 7.19 -3.08
N THR A 147 9.97 6.50 -2.72
CA THR A 147 9.96 5.04 -2.70
C THR A 147 8.77 4.48 -3.44
N SER A 148 8.85 3.21 -3.81
CA SER A 148 7.72 2.49 -4.38
C SER A 148 7.72 1.02 -3.98
N VAL A 149 6.52 0.44 -4.01
CA VAL A 149 6.28 -0.99 -3.83
C VAL A 149 5.64 -1.55 -5.09
N CYS A 150 5.98 -2.80 -5.44
CA CYS A 150 5.31 -3.56 -6.48
C CYS A 150 5.30 -2.82 -7.84
N SER A 151 4.13 -2.70 -8.47
CA SER A 151 3.91 -1.96 -9.72
C SER A 151 3.98 -0.44 -9.55
N GLY A 152 4.06 0.10 -8.34
CA GLY A 152 4.26 1.55 -8.08
C GLY A 152 5.56 2.10 -8.68
N GLY A 153 6.56 1.25 -8.90
CA GLY A 153 7.77 1.63 -9.64
C GLY A 153 7.50 2.03 -11.09
N LEU A 154 6.42 1.53 -11.71
CA LEU A 154 5.97 1.99 -13.03
C LEU A 154 5.50 3.45 -13.00
N LEU A 155 4.85 3.90 -11.91
CA LEU A 155 4.46 5.31 -11.76
C LEU A 155 5.67 6.21 -11.57
N LEU A 156 6.70 5.74 -10.83
CA LEU A 156 7.97 6.46 -10.76
C LEU A 156 8.66 6.54 -12.13
N ALA A 157 8.59 5.47 -12.93
CA ALA A 157 9.12 5.45 -14.29
C ALA A 157 8.35 6.41 -15.21
N ALA A 158 7.02 6.38 -15.18
CA ALA A 158 6.14 7.28 -15.93
C ALA A 158 6.28 8.76 -15.51
N ALA A 159 6.56 9.02 -14.23
CA ALA A 159 6.91 10.35 -13.75
C ALA A 159 8.30 10.83 -14.23
N GLY A 160 9.10 9.95 -14.84
CA GLY A 160 10.42 10.23 -15.40
C GLY A 160 11.58 10.09 -14.40
N LEU A 161 11.33 9.52 -13.22
CA LEU A 161 12.28 9.52 -12.11
C LEU A 161 13.33 8.38 -12.20
N LEU A 162 13.04 7.35 -12.99
CA LEU A 162 13.87 6.14 -13.10
C LEU A 162 14.77 6.08 -14.35
N LYS A 163 14.82 7.16 -15.16
CA LYS A 163 15.64 7.19 -16.38
C LYS A 163 17.12 6.93 -16.06
N GLY A 164 17.70 5.91 -16.72
CA GLY A 164 19.10 5.53 -16.53
C GLY A 164 19.40 4.83 -15.19
N ARG A 165 18.37 4.42 -14.45
CA ARG A 165 18.51 3.72 -13.16
C ARG A 165 18.13 2.25 -13.29
N LYS A 166 18.60 1.46 -12.32
CA LYS A 166 18.04 0.13 -12.04
C LYS A 166 16.89 0.28 -11.04
N ALA A 167 15.85 -0.52 -11.19
CA ALA A 167 14.71 -0.53 -10.26
C ALA A 167 14.16 -1.94 -10.06
N ALA A 168 13.68 -2.21 -8.85
CA ALA A 168 12.83 -3.34 -8.55
C ALA A 168 11.36 -2.96 -8.79
N VAL A 169 10.59 -3.90 -9.31
CA VAL A 169 9.12 -3.83 -9.46
C VAL A 169 8.54 -5.22 -9.26
N HIS A 170 7.22 -5.35 -9.22
CA HIS A 170 6.57 -6.65 -9.33
C HIS A 170 7.06 -7.42 -10.56
N TRP A 171 7.23 -8.73 -10.45
CA TRP A 171 7.81 -9.54 -11.54
C TRP A 171 6.98 -9.50 -12.83
N LEU A 172 5.64 -9.42 -12.74
CA LEU A 172 4.76 -9.21 -13.90
C LEU A 172 4.97 -7.84 -14.58
N ALA A 173 5.39 -6.83 -13.82
CA ALA A 173 5.62 -5.48 -14.32
C ALA A 173 7.02 -5.28 -14.91
N ALA A 174 7.93 -6.27 -14.77
CA ALA A 174 9.32 -6.16 -15.20
C ALA A 174 9.45 -5.92 -16.72
N GLU A 175 8.65 -6.62 -17.52
CA GLU A 175 8.68 -6.45 -18.98
C GLU A 175 8.20 -5.05 -19.38
N GLN A 176 7.08 -4.59 -18.80
CA GLN A 176 6.54 -3.25 -19.05
C GLN A 176 7.54 -2.17 -18.64
N LEU A 177 8.19 -2.32 -17.48
CA LEU A 177 9.22 -1.39 -17.00
C LEU A 177 10.35 -1.23 -18.04
N GLN A 178 10.85 -2.34 -18.57
CA GLN A 178 11.94 -2.33 -19.54
C GLN A 178 11.50 -1.82 -20.91
N LYS A 179 10.41 -2.37 -21.46
CA LYS A 179 9.96 -2.07 -22.83
C LYS A 179 9.35 -0.68 -22.97
N ARG A 180 8.52 -0.25 -22.01
CA ARG A 180 7.82 1.04 -22.07
C ARG A 180 8.68 2.20 -21.60
N PHE A 181 9.55 1.99 -20.60
CA PHE A 181 10.28 3.09 -19.96
C PHE A 181 11.80 3.01 -20.10
N GLY A 182 12.35 1.93 -20.66
CA GLY A 182 13.80 1.77 -20.82
C GLY A 182 14.56 1.69 -19.49
N VAL A 183 13.88 1.33 -18.40
CA VAL A 183 14.48 1.21 -17.06
C VAL A 183 14.98 -0.22 -16.89
N THR A 184 16.20 -0.39 -16.41
CA THR A 184 16.78 -1.72 -16.19
C THR A 184 16.12 -2.39 -14.98
N TYR A 185 15.48 -3.54 -15.21
CA TYR A 185 14.88 -4.33 -14.14
C TYR A 185 15.95 -4.98 -13.26
N SER A 186 15.69 -5.01 -11.95
CA SER A 186 16.46 -5.76 -10.97
C SER A 186 15.55 -6.77 -10.26
N PRO A 187 15.93 -8.06 -10.19
CA PRO A 187 15.16 -9.07 -9.45
C PRO A 187 15.36 -9.02 -7.93
N GLN A 188 16.09 -8.01 -7.43
CA GLN A 188 16.29 -7.83 -5.99
C GLN A 188 15.00 -7.41 -5.30
N ARG A 189 14.85 -7.81 -4.03
CA ARG A 189 13.69 -7.47 -3.21
C ARG A 189 13.49 -5.96 -3.06
N TYR A 190 14.57 -5.20 -2.99
CA TYR A 190 14.57 -3.75 -3.14
C TYR A 190 15.89 -3.24 -3.74
N VAL A 191 15.84 -2.06 -4.35
CA VAL A 191 16.98 -1.39 -4.98
C VAL A 191 17.01 0.06 -4.53
N HIS A 192 18.16 0.48 -4.00
CA HIS A 192 18.45 1.86 -3.60
C HIS A 192 19.30 2.55 -4.69
N SER A 193 18.84 3.69 -5.19
CA SER A 193 19.54 4.53 -6.17
C SER A 193 19.39 6.03 -5.85
N GLY A 194 20.41 6.63 -5.24
CA GLY A 194 20.33 8.01 -4.77
C GLY A 194 19.19 8.14 -3.75
N LYS A 195 18.32 9.15 -3.87
CA LYS A 195 17.16 9.27 -2.97
C LYS A 195 15.95 8.42 -3.34
N ILE A 196 16.09 7.48 -4.28
CA ILE A 196 15.00 6.60 -4.72
C ILE A 196 15.23 5.18 -4.20
N ILE A 197 14.22 4.58 -3.58
CA ILE A 197 14.24 3.15 -3.19
C ILE A 197 13.00 2.46 -3.78
N THR A 198 13.20 1.54 -4.69
CA THR A 198 12.12 0.76 -5.30
C THR A 198 12.13 -0.66 -4.72
N SER A 199 10.97 -1.25 -4.49
CA SER A 199 10.85 -2.64 -4.02
C SER A 199 10.04 -3.50 -4.96
N ALA A 200 10.26 -4.81 -4.87
CA ALA A 200 9.56 -5.83 -5.61
C ALA A 200 8.11 -5.98 -5.15
N GLY A 201 7.48 -7.12 -5.44
CA GLY A 201 6.08 -7.34 -5.17
C GLY A 201 5.69 -7.32 -3.68
N VAL A 202 4.60 -6.60 -3.40
CA VAL A 202 3.72 -6.80 -2.25
C VAL A 202 4.44 -6.78 -0.89
N SER A 203 4.84 -7.94 -0.37
CA SER A 203 5.50 -8.03 0.94
C SER A 203 6.90 -7.42 0.97
N ALA A 204 7.55 -7.23 -0.19
CA ALA A 204 8.87 -6.59 -0.28
C ALA A 204 8.88 -5.15 0.24
N GLY A 205 7.72 -4.48 0.30
CA GLY A 205 7.57 -3.16 0.91
C GLY A 205 7.92 -3.15 2.41
N VAL A 206 7.71 -4.25 3.13
CA VAL A 206 8.05 -4.35 4.56
C VAL A 206 9.57 -4.32 4.75
N ASP A 207 10.31 -5.17 4.04
CA ASP A 207 11.79 -5.19 4.09
C ASP A 207 12.39 -3.85 3.65
N MET A 208 11.87 -3.27 2.57
CA MET A 208 12.31 -1.97 2.08
C MET A 208 12.09 -0.88 3.15
N SER A 209 10.98 -0.96 3.88
CA SER A 209 10.66 0.02 4.93
C SER A 209 11.53 -0.16 6.17
N LEU A 210 11.92 -1.38 6.52
CA LEU A 210 12.89 -1.63 7.59
C LEU A 210 14.27 -1.09 7.20
N TYR A 211 14.68 -1.30 5.94
CA TYR A 211 15.89 -0.70 5.41
C TYR A 211 15.81 0.84 5.40
N LEU A 212 14.69 1.42 4.97
CA LEU A 212 14.49 2.86 5.00
C LEU A 212 14.49 3.42 6.43
N ALA A 213 13.90 2.70 7.40
CA ALA A 213 13.93 3.08 8.80
C ALA A 213 15.37 3.13 9.34
N SER A 214 16.26 2.23 8.90
CA SER A 214 17.67 2.27 9.32
C SER A 214 18.40 3.49 8.76
N LEU A 215 18.06 3.92 7.54
CA LEU A 215 18.59 5.14 6.93
C LEU A 215 18.08 6.42 7.61
N ILE A 216 16.88 6.39 8.19
CA ILE A 216 16.24 7.56 8.82
C ILE A 216 16.59 7.68 10.30
N ALA A 217 16.53 6.58 11.05
CA ALA A 217 16.59 6.57 12.52
C ALA A 217 17.70 5.67 13.08
N GLY A 218 18.58 5.14 12.22
CA GLY A 218 19.68 4.27 12.60
C GLY A 218 19.29 2.79 12.69
N GLU A 219 20.31 1.94 12.61
CA GLU A 219 20.15 0.48 12.58
C GLU A 219 19.52 -0.08 13.86
N ASP A 220 19.92 0.42 15.03
CA ASP A 220 19.37 -0.02 16.32
C ASP A 220 17.85 0.18 16.38
N THR A 221 17.37 1.35 15.93
CA THR A 221 15.94 1.65 15.84
C THR A 221 15.24 0.70 14.88
N ALA A 222 15.80 0.48 13.68
CA ALA A 222 15.20 -0.41 12.69
C ALA A 222 15.09 -1.87 13.20
N ARG A 223 16.12 -2.36 13.90
CA ARG A 223 16.11 -3.70 14.54
C ARG A 223 15.08 -3.77 15.67
N ALA A 224 14.94 -2.71 16.46
CA ALA A 224 13.91 -2.63 17.48
C ALA A 224 12.51 -2.63 16.87
N ILE A 225 12.28 -1.91 15.76
CA ILE A 225 11.02 -1.95 15.02
C ILE A 225 10.73 -3.36 14.51
N GLN A 226 11.71 -4.00 13.87
CA GLN A 226 11.58 -5.38 13.38
C GLN A 226 11.12 -6.34 14.49
N LEU A 227 11.74 -6.25 15.68
CA LEU A 227 11.37 -7.04 16.84
C LEU A 227 9.98 -6.67 17.38
N ALA A 228 9.65 -5.38 17.45
CA ALA A 228 8.40 -4.88 18.02
C ALA A 228 7.17 -5.35 17.22
N ILE A 229 7.31 -5.54 15.91
CA ILE A 229 6.25 -6.08 15.04
C ILE A 229 6.41 -7.59 14.78
N GLU A 230 7.37 -8.24 15.46
CA GLU A 230 7.70 -9.66 15.32
C GLU A 230 7.90 -10.09 13.85
N TYR A 231 8.62 -9.27 13.07
CA TYR A 231 8.88 -9.56 11.66
C TYR A 231 10.01 -10.60 11.52
N ASP A 232 9.66 -11.86 11.75
CA ASP A 232 10.43 -13.08 11.52
C ASP A 232 9.65 -14.03 10.58
N PRO A 233 9.62 -13.73 9.27
CA PRO A 233 8.80 -14.50 8.34
C PRO A 233 9.32 -15.95 8.19
N GLN A 234 8.42 -16.92 8.41
CA GLN A 234 8.64 -18.35 8.16
C GLN A 234 7.61 -18.86 7.13
N PRO A 235 7.76 -18.53 5.83
CA PRO A 235 6.78 -18.92 4.82
C PRO A 235 6.67 -20.45 4.71
N PRO A 236 5.46 -21.02 4.58
CA PRO A 236 5.27 -22.47 4.47
C PRO A 236 5.72 -23.04 3.10
N PHE A 237 6.05 -22.19 2.13
CA PHE A 237 6.49 -22.57 0.79
C PHE A 237 7.63 -21.68 0.32
N ASP A 238 8.55 -22.24 -0.46
CA ASP A 238 9.70 -21.54 -1.05
C ASP A 238 9.43 -21.14 -2.51
N SER A 239 8.31 -20.45 -2.74
CA SER A 239 7.84 -20.10 -4.08
C SER A 239 7.69 -18.60 -4.30
N GLY A 240 8.20 -17.78 -3.38
CA GLY A 240 8.11 -16.32 -3.44
C GLY A 240 9.10 -15.66 -4.40
N ASN A 241 10.12 -16.40 -4.84
CA ASN A 241 11.14 -15.88 -5.77
C ASN A 241 10.75 -16.16 -7.23
N ALA A 242 10.32 -15.12 -7.95
CA ALA A 242 9.95 -15.24 -9.35
C ALA A 242 11.13 -15.62 -10.27
N ALA A 243 12.39 -15.39 -9.87
CA ALA A 243 13.54 -15.84 -10.66
C ALA A 243 13.72 -17.36 -10.63
N GLU A 244 13.22 -18.02 -9.58
CA GLU A 244 13.37 -19.47 -9.36
C GLU A 244 12.06 -20.25 -9.62
N ALA A 245 10.92 -19.56 -9.65
CA ALA A 245 9.62 -20.17 -9.93
C ALA A 245 9.50 -20.71 -11.36
N SER A 246 8.84 -21.88 -11.49
CA SER A 246 8.52 -22.49 -12.78
C SER A 246 7.52 -21.64 -13.58
N ASP A 247 7.55 -21.79 -14.92
CA ASP A 247 6.62 -21.07 -15.79
C ASP A 247 5.15 -21.47 -15.55
N GLU A 248 4.91 -22.72 -15.16
CA GLU A 248 3.57 -23.17 -14.77
C GLU A 248 3.07 -22.44 -13.53
N LEU A 249 3.91 -22.31 -12.50
CA LEU A 249 3.54 -21.59 -11.30
C LEU A 249 3.33 -20.10 -11.55
N LYS A 250 4.17 -19.47 -12.39
CA LYS A 250 4.00 -18.08 -12.81
C LYS A 250 2.69 -17.86 -13.55
N ARG A 251 2.33 -18.74 -14.49
CA ARG A 251 1.03 -18.68 -15.19
C ARG A 251 -0.12 -18.81 -14.19
N ARG A 252 -0.04 -19.79 -13.28
CA ARG A 252 -1.08 -19.98 -12.27
C ARG A 252 -1.23 -18.77 -11.34
N ALA A 253 -0.13 -18.16 -10.93
CA ALA A 253 -0.14 -16.96 -10.10
C ALA A 253 -0.76 -15.76 -10.85
N ALA A 254 -0.43 -15.57 -12.13
CA ALA A 254 -1.00 -14.52 -12.96
C ALA A 254 -2.52 -14.69 -13.16
N GLU A 255 -2.99 -15.92 -13.38
CA GLU A 255 -4.42 -16.25 -13.45
C GLU A 255 -5.14 -15.89 -12.15
N LEU A 256 -4.57 -16.24 -10.99
CA LEU A 256 -5.16 -15.95 -9.69
C LEU A 256 -5.29 -14.44 -9.46
N LEU A 257 -4.25 -13.67 -9.75
CA LEU A 257 -4.28 -12.21 -9.64
C LEU A 257 -5.36 -11.62 -10.54
N SER A 258 -5.38 -12.00 -11.83
CA SER A 258 -6.37 -11.50 -12.78
C SER A 258 -7.81 -11.88 -12.41
N ALA A 259 -8.02 -13.05 -11.81
CA ALA A 259 -9.36 -13.52 -11.43
C ALA A 259 -9.89 -12.87 -10.15
N SER A 260 -9.01 -12.30 -9.32
CA SER A 260 -9.39 -11.62 -8.08
C SER A 260 -9.64 -10.13 -8.22
N GLU A 261 -9.24 -9.52 -9.33
CA GLU A 261 -9.45 -8.08 -9.58
C GLU A 261 -10.90 -7.77 -9.97
N VAL A 262 -11.40 -6.59 -9.59
CA VAL A 262 -12.81 -6.17 -9.81
C VAL A 262 -12.93 -5.05 -10.85
#